data_AF-A0A938U3K1-F1
#
_entry.id   AF-A0A938U3K1-F1
#
_cell.length_a   1.000
_cell.length_b   1.000
_cell.length_c   1.000
_cell.angle_alpha   90.00
_cell.angle_beta   90.00
_cell.angle_gamma   90.00
#
_symmetry.space_group_name_H-M   'P 1'
#
loop_
_entity.id
_entity.type
_entity.pdbx_description
1 polymer ?
#
loop_
_entity_poly.entity_id
_entity_poly.type
_entity_poly.pdbx_seq_one_letter_code
_entity_poly.pdbx_strand_id
1 'polypeptide(L)'
;MSRSSALALALSTLVSGAAHAGPWGLEADHTTVGFAVRYMIVTDVKGAFDKVTGTIEIDDEDPSKSRVEVEIDVASVNTRGAKRGEHLRSADAFDAAKLPKLTFKSTEVEVAKDGSIKITGDRSRHGVTKAVTRQAAPLSAESKDPWGGTRRGTTAPATINRAGFGLTWDKALEQGGGVSDTDVLIDLQGELLPKK
;
A
#
# COMPACT_ATOMS: atom_id res chain seq x y z
N MET A 1 -64.73 24.41 9.62
CA MET A 1 -63.79 24.42 8.48
C MET A 1 -62.58 23.58 8.88
N SER A 2 -62.58 22.27 8.58
CA SER A 2 -61.49 21.35 8.92
C SER A 2 -60.56 21.22 7.71
N ARG A 3 -59.29 21.61 7.86
CA ARG A 3 -58.25 21.40 6.85
C ARG A 3 -57.58 20.06 7.13
N SER A 4 -57.85 19.06 6.30
CA SER A 4 -57.12 17.79 6.30
C SER A 4 -55.84 17.97 5.48
N SER A 5 -54.68 17.91 6.13
CA SER A 5 -53.38 17.83 5.45
C SER A 5 -53.02 16.36 5.25
N ALA A 6 -53.01 15.93 3.99
CA ALA A 6 -52.51 14.60 3.62
C ALA A 6 -50.96 14.65 3.57
N LEU A 7 -50.32 13.81 4.38
CA LEU A 7 -48.88 13.63 4.40
C LEU A 7 -48.50 12.66 3.27
N ALA A 8 -47.84 13.16 2.22
CA ALA A 8 -47.28 12.32 1.16
C ALA A 8 -45.96 11.71 1.63
N LEU A 9 -45.94 10.39 1.81
CA LEU A 9 -44.75 9.63 2.16
C LEU A 9 -43.93 9.40 0.87
N ALA A 10 -42.84 10.14 0.69
CA ALA A 10 -41.90 9.90 -0.40
C ALA A 10 -41.08 8.65 -0.08
N LEU A 11 -41.33 7.57 -0.83
CA LEU A 11 -40.59 6.32 -0.72
C LEU A 11 -39.28 6.45 -1.53
N SER A 12 -38.19 6.80 -0.87
CA SER A 12 -36.86 6.83 -1.48
C SER A 12 -36.39 5.39 -1.75
N THR A 13 -36.40 4.98 -3.02
CA THR A 13 -35.81 3.71 -3.43
C THR A 13 -34.29 3.80 -3.36
N LEU A 14 -33.70 3.09 -2.39
CA LEU A 14 -32.26 2.84 -2.36
C LEU A 14 -31.92 1.93 -3.54
N VAL A 15 -31.40 2.51 -4.62
CA VAL A 15 -30.72 1.74 -5.67
C VAL A 15 -29.41 1.24 -5.08
N SER A 16 -29.40 0.02 -4.57
CA SER A 16 -28.17 -0.70 -4.30
C SER A 16 -27.57 -1.09 -5.65
N GLY A 17 -26.53 -0.38 -6.10
CA GLY A 17 -25.72 -0.83 -7.22
C GLY A 17 -25.04 -2.15 -6.85
N ALA A 18 -25.11 -3.14 -7.74
CA ALA A 18 -24.35 -4.37 -7.56
C ALA A 18 -22.86 -4.03 -7.52
N ALA A 19 -22.17 -4.48 -6.47
CA ALA A 19 -20.72 -4.34 -6.35
C ALA A 19 -20.01 -5.09 -7.48
N HIS A 20 -18.84 -4.61 -7.88
CA HIS A 20 -18.04 -5.25 -8.92
C HIS A 20 -17.45 -6.59 -8.43
N ALA A 21 -17.85 -7.69 -9.06
CA ALA A 21 -17.46 -9.06 -8.70
C ALA A 21 -16.15 -9.54 -9.36
N GLY A 22 -15.17 -8.66 -9.54
CA GLY A 22 -13.91 -8.96 -10.24
C GLY A 22 -12.67 -8.36 -9.58
N PRO A 23 -11.47 -8.74 -10.05
CA PRO A 23 -10.22 -8.24 -9.48
C PRO A 23 -10.09 -6.72 -9.64
N TRP A 24 -9.52 -6.10 -8.62
CA TRP A 24 -9.17 -4.69 -8.61
C TRP A 24 -7.67 -4.53 -8.88
N GLY A 25 -7.30 -3.54 -9.68
CA GLY A 25 -5.90 -3.19 -9.95
C GLY A 25 -5.54 -1.89 -9.27
N LEU A 26 -4.33 -1.80 -8.69
CA LEU A 26 -3.77 -0.52 -8.26
C LEU A 26 -3.59 0.37 -9.49
N GLU A 27 -4.20 1.55 -9.45
CA GLU A 27 -4.06 2.59 -10.45
C GLU A 27 -2.70 3.27 -10.23
N ALA A 28 -1.91 3.38 -11.29
CA ALA A 28 -0.50 3.74 -11.18
C ALA A 28 -0.28 5.21 -10.78
N ASP A 29 -1.13 6.13 -11.26
CA ASP A 29 -0.93 7.57 -11.07
C ASP A 29 -1.41 8.06 -9.68
N HIS A 30 -2.33 7.33 -9.05
CA HIS A 30 -2.93 7.66 -7.74
C HIS A 30 -2.56 6.64 -6.64
N THR A 31 -1.60 5.75 -6.92
CA THR A 31 -1.02 4.86 -5.93
C THR A 31 0.40 5.28 -5.60
N THR A 32 0.70 5.38 -4.31
CA THR A 32 2.06 5.66 -3.83
C THR A 32 2.45 4.72 -2.71
N VAL A 33 3.73 4.36 -2.68
CA VAL A 33 4.35 3.74 -1.50
C VAL A 33 5.39 4.72 -0.96
N GLY A 34 4.95 5.51 0.00
CA GLY A 34 5.80 6.44 0.73
C GLY A 34 6.64 5.73 1.79
N PHE A 35 7.81 6.30 2.10
CA PHE A 35 8.62 5.87 3.22
C PHE A 35 9.26 7.05 3.95
N ALA A 36 9.54 6.86 5.23
CA ALA A 36 10.29 7.80 6.06
C ALA A 36 11.32 7.05 6.91
N VAL A 37 12.53 7.59 6.96
CA VAL A 37 13.63 7.09 7.80
C VAL A 37 14.13 8.22 8.69
N ARG A 38 14.25 7.95 9.98
CA ARG A 38 14.81 8.92 10.92
C ARG A 38 16.30 9.11 10.64
N TYR A 39 16.71 10.35 10.43
CA TYR A 39 18.08 10.76 10.13
C TYR A 39 18.68 11.58 11.28
N MET A 40 19.83 11.14 11.76
CA MET A 40 20.59 11.70 12.87
C MET A 40 19.76 11.93 14.14
N ILE A 41 18.69 11.15 14.36
CA ILE A 41 17.73 11.29 15.48
C ILE A 41 16.88 12.58 15.41
N VAL A 42 17.20 13.52 14.52
CA VAL A 42 16.61 14.88 14.46
C VAL A 42 15.43 14.99 13.50
N THR A 43 15.50 14.39 12.31
CA THR A 43 14.52 14.65 11.24
C THR A 43 14.24 13.42 10.40
N ASP A 44 13.09 13.38 9.74
CA ASP A 44 12.74 12.28 8.83
C ASP A 44 13.14 12.61 7.39
N VAL A 45 13.93 11.73 6.80
CA VAL A 45 14.16 11.73 5.35
C VAL A 45 13.04 10.94 4.71
N LYS A 46 12.22 11.64 3.92
CA LYS A 46 11.09 11.06 3.20
C LYS A 46 11.45 10.70 1.76
N GLY A 47 10.82 9.64 1.27
CA GLY A 47 10.83 9.28 -0.13
C GLY A 47 9.59 8.49 -0.51
N ALA A 48 9.51 8.10 -1.77
CA ALA A 48 8.46 7.25 -2.30
C ALA A 48 8.99 6.37 -3.43
N PHE A 49 8.21 5.35 -3.78
CA PHE A 49 8.30 4.68 -5.07
C PHE A 49 7.14 5.15 -5.93
N ASP A 50 7.48 5.77 -7.07
CA ASP A 50 6.51 6.42 -7.96
C ASP A 50 5.86 5.43 -8.94
N LYS A 51 6.33 4.17 -9.00
CA LYS A 51 5.76 3.12 -9.86
C LYS A 51 5.43 1.88 -9.05
N VAL A 52 4.14 1.75 -8.76
CA VAL A 52 3.57 0.64 -7.98
C VAL A 52 2.45 0.04 -8.81
N THR A 53 2.45 -1.28 -8.92
CA THR A 53 1.36 -2.03 -9.54
C THR A 53 0.89 -3.10 -8.57
N GLY A 54 -0.36 -3.51 -8.69
CA GLY A 54 -0.88 -4.57 -7.85
C GLY A 54 -2.25 -5.03 -8.27
N THR A 55 -2.64 -6.19 -7.78
CA THR A 55 -3.95 -6.79 -8.00
C THR A 55 -4.50 -7.25 -6.65
N ILE A 56 -5.77 -6.96 -6.42
CA ILE A 56 -6.54 -7.36 -5.25
C ILE A 56 -7.75 -8.16 -5.74
N GLU A 57 -7.76 -9.44 -5.43
CA GLU A 57 -8.90 -10.33 -5.63
C GLU A 57 -9.63 -10.46 -4.30
N ILE A 58 -10.92 -10.16 -4.30
CA ILE A 58 -11.76 -10.19 -3.12
C ILE A 58 -12.74 -11.35 -3.29
N ASP A 59 -12.80 -12.22 -2.29
CA ASP A 59 -13.84 -13.21 -2.16
C ASP A 59 -14.84 -12.71 -1.11
N ASP A 60 -16.00 -12.24 -1.58
CA ASP A 60 -17.04 -11.66 -0.71
C ASP A 60 -17.76 -12.72 0.14
N GLU A 61 -17.74 -13.99 -0.27
CA GLU A 61 -18.33 -15.10 0.50
C GLU A 61 -17.38 -15.56 1.60
N ASP A 62 -16.08 -15.58 1.31
CA ASP A 62 -15.02 -16.01 2.21
C ASP A 62 -13.78 -15.11 2.07
N PRO A 63 -13.70 -14.01 2.83
CA PRO A 63 -12.59 -13.06 2.73
C PRO A 63 -11.19 -13.67 2.92
N SER A 64 -11.07 -14.85 3.54
CA SER A 64 -9.79 -15.55 3.70
C SER A 64 -9.23 -16.12 2.39
N LYS A 65 -10.08 -16.28 1.37
CA LYS A 65 -9.69 -16.67 0.01
C LYS A 65 -9.27 -15.51 -0.86
N SER A 66 -9.39 -14.27 -0.37
CA SER A 66 -8.88 -13.08 -1.06
C SER A 66 -7.37 -13.17 -1.31
N ARG A 67 -6.89 -12.50 -2.35
CA ARG A 67 -5.47 -12.48 -2.75
C ARG A 67 -5.02 -11.06 -3.05
N VAL A 68 -3.79 -10.77 -2.65
CA VAL A 68 -3.12 -9.49 -2.91
C VAL A 68 -1.75 -9.75 -3.48
N GLU A 69 -1.48 -9.17 -4.65
CA GLU A 69 -0.14 -9.11 -5.24
C GLU A 69 0.24 -7.66 -5.48
N VAL A 70 1.45 -7.28 -5.06
CA VAL A 70 2.01 -5.93 -5.27
C VAL A 70 3.43 -6.05 -5.81
N GLU A 71 3.73 -5.20 -6.78
CA GLU A 71 5.05 -5.06 -7.38
C GLU A 71 5.45 -3.58 -7.43
N ILE A 72 6.67 -3.30 -6.99
CA ILE A 72 7.24 -1.95 -6.97
C ILE A 72 8.49 -1.94 -7.82
N ASP A 73 8.56 -1.01 -8.79
CA ASP A 73 9.78 -0.78 -9.57
C ASP A 73 10.78 0.01 -8.72
N VAL A 74 11.91 -0.62 -8.40
CA VAL A 74 12.97 -0.03 -7.57
C VAL A 74 13.55 1.23 -8.22
N ALA A 75 13.63 1.28 -9.55
CA ALA A 75 14.16 2.44 -10.25
C ALA A 75 13.26 3.68 -10.11
N SER A 76 12.03 3.53 -9.62
CA SER A 76 11.12 4.65 -9.32
C SER A 76 11.40 5.34 -7.98
N VAL A 77 12.39 4.90 -7.20
CA VAL A 77 12.68 5.49 -5.89
C VAL A 77 13.01 6.99 -5.97
N ASN A 78 12.27 7.80 -5.25
CA ASN A 78 12.40 9.24 -5.27
C ASN A 78 12.52 9.79 -3.85
N THR A 79 13.59 10.54 -3.58
CA THR A 79 13.81 11.21 -2.28
C THR A 79 14.05 12.71 -2.45
N ARG A 80 13.70 13.27 -3.62
CA ARG A 80 13.94 14.67 -4.02
C ARG A 80 15.42 15.11 -4.03
N GLY A 81 16.36 14.21 -3.76
CA GLY A 81 17.80 14.43 -3.85
C GLY A 81 18.43 13.47 -4.84
N ALA A 82 18.91 13.98 -5.98
CA ALA A 82 19.43 13.18 -7.09
C ALA A 82 20.51 12.16 -6.65
N LYS A 83 21.56 12.62 -5.96
CA LYS A 83 22.65 11.76 -5.47
C LYS A 83 22.17 10.63 -4.54
N ARG A 84 21.18 10.91 -3.68
CA ARG A 84 20.62 9.87 -2.80
C ARG A 84 19.76 8.90 -3.60
N GLY A 85 18.98 9.39 -4.56
CA GLY A 85 18.26 8.54 -5.51
C GLY A 85 19.19 7.61 -6.28
N GLU A 86 20.32 8.11 -6.78
CA GLU A 86 21.35 7.32 -7.46
C GLU A 86 21.93 6.26 -6.53
N HIS A 87 22.33 6.65 -5.31
CA HIS A 87 22.85 5.71 -4.31
C HIS A 87 21.82 4.62 -3.95
N LEU A 88 20.55 4.97 -3.73
CA LEU A 88 19.53 3.97 -3.43
C LEU A 88 19.34 2.95 -4.58
N ARG A 89 19.55 3.35 -5.84
CA ARG A 89 19.47 2.43 -6.98
C ARG A 89 20.73 1.60 -7.19
N SER A 90 21.86 1.98 -6.60
CA SER A 90 23.15 1.32 -6.83
C SER A 90 23.21 -0.08 -6.20
N ALA A 91 24.24 -0.85 -6.56
CA ALA A 91 24.52 -2.17 -6.02
C ALA A 91 24.78 -2.17 -4.50
N ASP A 92 25.13 -1.03 -3.91
CA ASP A 92 25.37 -0.89 -2.48
C ASP A 92 24.06 -0.79 -1.67
N ALA A 93 22.92 -0.59 -2.35
CA ALA A 93 21.62 -0.44 -1.73
C ALA A 93 20.55 -1.38 -2.32
N PHE A 94 19.76 -0.91 -3.30
CA PHE A 94 18.71 -1.74 -3.88
C PHE A 94 19.14 -2.61 -5.05
N ASP A 95 20.32 -2.38 -5.62
CA ASP A 95 20.83 -3.04 -6.83
C ASP A 95 19.74 -3.10 -7.91
N ALA A 96 19.16 -1.95 -8.25
CA ALA A 96 18.00 -1.85 -9.13
C ALA A 96 18.28 -2.46 -10.52
N ALA A 97 19.55 -2.49 -10.94
CA ALA A 97 19.98 -3.09 -12.20
C ALA A 97 19.82 -4.62 -12.21
N LYS A 98 20.06 -5.30 -11.09
CA LYS A 98 19.91 -6.77 -10.98
C LYS A 98 18.56 -7.18 -10.37
N LEU A 99 18.00 -6.33 -9.53
CA LEU A 99 16.78 -6.56 -8.77
C LEU A 99 15.81 -5.38 -9.01
N PRO A 100 15.21 -5.30 -10.20
CA PRO A 100 14.41 -4.15 -10.58
C PRO A 100 13.09 -4.05 -9.81
N LYS A 101 12.67 -5.12 -9.12
CA LYS A 101 11.34 -5.25 -8.54
C LYS A 101 11.39 -5.67 -7.08
N LEU A 102 10.54 -5.04 -6.27
CA LEU A 102 10.13 -5.56 -4.96
C LEU A 102 8.76 -6.18 -5.11
N THR A 103 8.60 -7.44 -4.69
CA THR A 103 7.34 -8.17 -4.82
C THR A 103 6.80 -8.59 -3.47
N PHE A 104 5.48 -8.51 -3.33
CA PHE A 104 4.73 -9.07 -2.22
C PHE A 104 3.57 -9.89 -2.77
N LYS A 105 3.42 -11.13 -2.28
CA LYS A 105 2.30 -12.02 -2.63
C LYS A 105 1.68 -12.56 -1.35
N SER A 106 0.39 -12.33 -1.14
CA SER A 106 -0.33 -12.82 0.03
C SER A 106 -0.43 -14.34 0.01
N THR A 107 -0.19 -14.96 1.16
CA THR A 107 -0.48 -16.37 1.43
C THR A 107 -1.72 -16.53 2.31
N GLU A 108 -2.07 -15.50 3.08
CA GLU A 108 -3.20 -15.50 4.01
C GLU A 108 -3.76 -14.08 4.17
N VAL A 109 -5.09 -14.00 4.22
CA VAL A 109 -5.83 -12.77 4.49
C VAL A 109 -6.77 -13.03 5.67
N GLU A 110 -6.66 -12.22 6.71
CA GLU A 110 -7.53 -12.28 7.88
C GLU A 110 -8.29 -10.95 8.00
N VAL A 111 -9.61 -11.02 8.14
CA VAL A 111 -10.45 -9.85 8.39
C VAL A 111 -10.95 -9.90 9.83
N ALA A 112 -10.55 -8.92 10.63
CA ALA A 112 -11.00 -8.80 12.00
C ALA A 112 -12.43 -8.24 12.08
N LYS A 113 -13.08 -8.45 13.23
CA LYS A 113 -14.46 -7.99 13.47
C LYS A 113 -14.65 -6.48 13.40
N ASP A 114 -13.58 -5.72 13.63
CA ASP A 114 -13.56 -4.25 13.53
C ASP A 114 -13.29 -3.76 12.10
N GLY A 115 -13.14 -4.67 11.14
CA GLY A 115 -12.86 -4.37 9.74
C GLY A 115 -11.38 -4.21 9.40
N SER A 116 -10.48 -4.28 10.37
CA SER A 116 -9.04 -4.27 10.09
C SER A 116 -8.62 -5.56 9.38
N ILE A 117 -7.72 -5.44 8.39
CA ILE A 117 -7.27 -6.57 7.58
C ILE A 117 -5.80 -6.84 7.91
N LYS A 118 -5.47 -8.10 8.17
CA LYS A 118 -4.09 -8.58 8.20
C LYS A 118 -3.82 -9.41 6.96
N ILE A 119 -2.73 -9.11 6.29
CA ILE A 119 -2.29 -9.79 5.08
C ILE A 119 -0.91 -10.35 5.37
N THR A 120 -0.81 -11.67 5.45
CA THR A 120 0.47 -12.35 5.52
C THR A 120 0.86 -12.76 4.11
N GLY A 121 2.12 -12.52 3.76
CA GLY A 121 2.61 -12.86 2.44
C GLY A 121 4.11 -12.95 2.36
N ASP A 122 4.55 -13.58 1.28
CA ASP A 122 5.95 -13.73 0.95
C ASP A 122 6.47 -12.45 0.33
N ARG A 123 7.56 -11.96 0.92
CA ARG A 123 8.37 -10.89 0.33
C ARG A 123 9.74 -11.42 -0.01
N SER A 124 10.14 -11.22 -1.25
CA SER A 124 11.41 -11.71 -1.80
C SER A 124 12.36 -10.57 -2.12
N ARG A 125 13.62 -10.69 -1.68
CA ARG A 125 14.73 -9.80 -2.08
C ARG A 125 16.07 -10.49 -1.91
N HIS A 126 17.00 -10.34 -2.86
CA HIS A 126 18.33 -10.98 -2.84
C HIS A 126 18.28 -12.50 -2.61
N GLY A 127 17.30 -13.20 -3.19
CA GLY A 127 17.12 -14.65 -2.98
C GLY A 127 16.66 -15.05 -1.58
N VAL A 128 16.38 -14.09 -0.70
CA VAL A 128 15.81 -14.32 0.63
C VAL A 128 14.32 -14.01 0.57
N THR A 129 13.49 -15.03 0.79
CA THR A 129 12.04 -14.88 0.97
C THR A 129 11.72 -14.92 2.46
N LYS A 130 10.98 -13.93 2.93
CA LYS A 130 10.48 -13.88 4.31
C LYS A 130 8.98 -13.65 4.29
N ALA A 131 8.27 -14.48 5.05
CA ALA A 131 6.88 -14.23 5.39
C ALA A 131 6.80 -12.95 6.23
N VAL A 132 5.90 -12.04 5.83
CA VAL A 132 5.63 -10.82 6.56
C VAL A 132 4.15 -10.55 6.64
N THR A 133 3.68 -10.17 7.82
CA THR A 133 2.30 -9.73 8.03
C THR A 133 2.23 -8.21 7.96
N ARG A 134 1.22 -7.69 7.26
CA ARG A 134 0.93 -6.27 7.09
C ARG A 134 -0.50 -5.99 7.49
N GLN A 135 -0.74 -4.83 8.08
CA GLN A 135 -2.10 -4.36 8.32
C GLN A 135 -2.54 -3.47 7.17
N ALA A 136 -3.80 -3.58 6.78
CA ALA A 136 -4.43 -2.72 5.80
C ALA A 136 -5.78 -2.24 6.34
N ALA A 137 -6.15 -1.02 5.96
CA ALA A 137 -7.49 -0.52 6.15
C ALA A 137 -8.45 -1.27 5.22
N PRO A 138 -9.71 -1.49 5.64
CA PRO A 138 -10.73 -2.01 4.73
C PRO A 138 -10.88 -1.10 3.52
N LEU A 139 -11.16 -1.71 2.37
CA LEU A 139 -11.38 -0.97 1.14
C LEU A 139 -12.58 -0.01 1.33
N SER A 140 -12.47 1.20 0.79
CA SER A 140 -13.58 2.16 0.77
C SER A 140 -14.81 1.57 0.07
N ALA A 141 -15.97 2.18 0.27
CA ALA A 141 -17.11 1.97 -0.61
C ALA A 141 -16.71 2.31 -2.06
N GLU A 142 -17.38 1.68 -3.03
CA GLU A 142 -17.24 2.04 -4.43
C GLU A 142 -17.69 3.49 -4.66
N SER A 143 -16.90 4.24 -5.43
CA SER A 143 -17.21 5.60 -5.86
C SER A 143 -17.22 5.67 -7.38
N LYS A 144 -18.14 6.46 -7.93
CA LYS A 144 -18.15 6.78 -9.37
C LYS A 144 -17.28 8.01 -9.61
N ASP A 145 -16.34 7.90 -10.53
CA ASP A 145 -15.53 9.03 -10.94
C ASP A 145 -16.25 9.89 -12.01
N PRO A 146 -15.80 11.13 -12.25
CA PRO A 146 -16.41 12.01 -13.26
C PRO A 146 -16.37 11.50 -14.71
N TRP A 147 -15.60 10.45 -14.99
CA TRP A 147 -15.44 9.86 -16.31
C TRP A 147 -16.23 8.55 -16.48
N GLY A 148 -17.07 8.20 -15.50
CA GLY A 148 -17.93 7.01 -15.52
C GLY A 148 -17.25 5.73 -15.02
N GLY A 149 -16.01 5.81 -14.55
CA GLY A 149 -15.28 4.73 -13.90
C GLY A 149 -15.77 4.45 -12.48
N THR A 150 -15.41 3.28 -11.95
CA THR A 150 -15.63 2.92 -10.55
C THR A 150 -14.29 2.86 -9.84
N ARG A 151 -14.19 3.41 -8.63
CA ARG A 151 -12.96 3.48 -7.84
C ARG A 151 -13.19 2.98 -6.42
N ARG A 152 -12.13 2.43 -5.81
CA ARG A 152 -12.02 2.17 -4.38
C ARG A 152 -10.66 2.63 -3.87
N GLY A 153 -10.51 2.81 -2.56
CA GLY A 153 -9.25 3.18 -1.94
C GLY A 153 -8.89 2.32 -0.74
N THR A 154 -7.60 2.24 -0.42
CA THR A 154 -7.09 1.59 0.79
C THR A 154 -5.77 2.21 1.24
N THR A 155 -5.42 1.95 2.49
CA THR A 155 -4.12 2.29 3.07
C THR A 155 -3.51 1.10 3.77
N ALA A 156 -2.18 1.01 3.77
CA ALA A 156 -1.47 -0.06 4.47
C ALA A 156 -0.18 0.47 5.10
N PRO A 157 -0.26 1.04 6.33
CA PRO A 157 0.91 1.50 7.04
C PRO A 157 1.72 0.32 7.58
N ALA A 158 3.05 0.46 7.60
CA ALA A 158 3.93 -0.55 8.18
C ALA A 158 5.23 0.06 8.71
N THR A 159 5.86 -0.63 9.66
CA THR A 159 7.26 -0.38 10.04
C THR A 159 8.09 -1.59 9.63
N ILE A 160 9.21 -1.33 8.95
CA ILE A 160 10.09 -2.38 8.43
C ILE A 160 11.52 -2.11 8.90
N ASN A 161 12.16 -3.13 9.49
CA ASN A 161 13.57 -3.06 9.80
C ASN A 161 14.44 -3.35 8.55
N ARG A 162 15.12 -2.34 8.01
CA ARG A 162 15.91 -2.43 6.77
C ARG A 162 17.11 -3.38 6.88
N ALA A 163 17.69 -3.52 8.08
CA ALA A 163 18.83 -4.42 8.30
C ALA A 163 18.45 -5.89 8.06
N GLY A 164 17.20 -6.26 8.34
CA GLY A 164 16.63 -7.57 7.99
C GLY A 164 16.62 -7.91 6.48
N PHE A 165 16.93 -6.93 5.61
CA PHE A 165 17.02 -7.05 4.15
C PHE A 165 18.43 -6.86 3.60
N GLY A 166 19.45 -6.88 4.47
CA GLY A 166 20.84 -6.64 4.08
C GLY A 166 21.15 -5.17 3.78
N LEU A 167 20.20 -4.27 4.04
CA LEU A 167 20.37 -2.83 3.86
C LEU A 167 20.99 -2.23 5.12
N THR A 168 22.25 -2.57 5.38
CA THR A 168 22.94 -2.26 6.66
C THR A 168 23.90 -1.09 6.58
N TRP A 169 23.94 -0.33 5.47
CA TRP A 169 24.82 0.83 5.39
C TRP A 169 24.44 1.85 6.47
N ASP A 170 25.39 2.23 7.31
CA ASP A 170 25.23 3.31 8.25
C ASP A 170 26.58 3.81 8.76
N LYS A 171 26.59 5.02 9.33
CA LYS A 171 27.72 5.56 10.10
C LYS A 171 27.26 5.70 11.55
N ALA A 172 28.12 5.34 12.50
CA ALA A 172 27.81 5.51 13.91
C ALA A 172 27.77 7.00 14.30
N LEU A 173 26.87 7.36 15.21
CA LEU A 173 26.83 8.66 15.88
C LEU A 173 27.59 8.61 17.21
N GLU A 174 28.20 9.72 17.61
CA GLU A 174 28.87 9.83 18.93
C GLU A 174 27.92 9.60 20.11
N GLN A 175 26.65 9.96 19.94
CA GLN A 175 25.60 9.82 20.95
C GLN A 175 25.01 8.40 21.02
N GLY A 176 25.57 7.46 20.25
CA GLY A 176 25.05 6.10 20.09
C GLY A 176 24.01 6.00 18.97
N GLY A 177 23.89 4.80 18.41
CA GLY A 177 23.06 4.55 17.23
C GLY A 177 23.74 4.95 15.92
N GLY A 178 22.96 4.94 14.86
CA GLY A 178 23.42 5.22 13.50
C GLY A 178 22.87 6.53 12.94
N VAL A 179 23.52 7.03 11.89
CA VAL A 179 23.11 8.24 11.15
C VAL A 179 21.75 8.04 10.50
N SER A 180 21.38 6.82 10.08
CA SER A 180 20.06 6.51 9.54
C SER A 180 19.43 5.33 10.27
N ASP A 181 18.27 5.54 10.85
CA ASP A 181 17.60 4.51 11.63
C ASP A 181 17.35 3.23 10.83
N THR A 182 17.32 2.11 11.55
CA THR A 182 17.06 0.80 10.93
C THR A 182 15.58 0.58 10.68
N ASP A 183 14.72 1.23 11.43
CA ASP A 183 13.28 1.18 11.21
C ASP A 183 12.87 2.19 10.15
N VAL A 184 12.10 1.71 9.18
CA VAL A 184 11.57 2.47 8.06
C VAL A 184 10.06 2.45 8.17
N LEU A 185 9.47 3.64 8.32
CA LEU A 185 8.03 3.81 8.24
C LEU A 185 7.63 3.75 6.77
N ILE A 186 6.57 3.01 6.47
CA ILE A 186 5.98 2.83 5.14
C ILE A 186 4.53 3.29 5.22
N ASP A 187 4.10 4.03 4.20
CA ASP A 187 2.71 4.40 4.00
C ASP A 187 2.30 4.10 2.56
N LEU A 188 1.48 3.07 2.37
CA LEU A 188 0.84 2.81 1.10
C LEU A 188 -0.48 3.55 1.05
N GLN A 189 -0.67 4.35 0.01
CA GLN A 189 -1.93 4.97 -0.37
C GLN A 189 -2.30 4.40 -1.73
N GLY A 190 -3.39 3.63 -1.82
CA GLY A 190 -3.76 2.91 -3.03
C GLY A 190 -5.13 3.32 -3.53
N GLU A 191 -5.21 3.69 -4.80
CA GLU A 191 -6.46 3.79 -5.52
C GLU A 191 -6.61 2.59 -6.46
N LEU A 192 -7.83 2.08 -6.56
CA LEU A 192 -8.15 0.81 -7.20
C LEU A 192 -9.18 1.02 -8.31
N LEU A 193 -8.92 0.42 -9.46
CA LEU A 193 -9.84 0.34 -10.60
C LEU A 193 -10.22 -1.12 -10.87
N PRO A 194 -11.45 -1.42 -11.29
CA PRO A 194 -11.82 -2.74 -11.81
C PRO A 194 -10.87 -3.15 -12.94
N LYS A 195 -10.31 -4.37 -12.87
CA LYS A 195 -9.60 -4.94 -14.00
C LYS A 195 -10.63 -5.46 -15.01
N LYS A 196 -10.33 -5.26 -16.29
CA LYS A 196 -11.14 -5.77 -17.40
C LYS A 196 -10.84 -7.23 -17.67
#